data_AF-A0A641RD25-F1
#
_entry.id   AF-A0A641RD25-F1
#
_cell.length_a   1.000
_cell.length_b   1.000
_cell.length_c   1.000
_cell.angle_alpha   90.00
_cell.angle_beta   90.00
_cell.angle_gamma   90.00
#
_symmetry.space_group_name_H-M   'P 1'
#
loop_
_entity.id
_entity.type
_entity.pdbx_description
1 polymer ?
#
loop_
_entity_poly.entity_id
_entity_poly.type
_entity_poly.pdbx_seq_one_letter_code
_entity_poly.pdbx_strand_id
1 'polypeptide(L)'
;NIVRDACRHEVIGKFIKRVMFDELMETLNLPKEELKKFADDVLERFNNPFVDHQVTSIMLNSFPKYATRDLPGVKEYLKRKGVLPEGLVLGLAAIIVYYKGGKRADGVEIVPNDAQEIMAMLTSLWNDGSVENLVKTVLADTSIWGEDLNTISGLADRVIYYINKIQSEGMLQTVKDLVG
;
A
#
# COMPACT_ATOMS: atom_id res chain seq x y z
N ASN A 1 -9.75 14.01 -4.85
CA ASN A 1 -10.40 12.71 -4.47
C ASN A 1 -10.38 11.67 -5.57
N ILE A 2 -9.81 12.00 -6.74
CA ILE A 2 -9.67 11.08 -7.86
C ILE A 2 -8.20 10.73 -8.12
N VAL A 3 -7.95 9.65 -8.85
CA VAL A 3 -6.60 9.17 -9.20
C VAL A 3 -5.76 10.26 -9.88
N ARG A 4 -6.37 11.05 -10.78
CA ARG A 4 -5.70 12.17 -11.47
C ARG A 4 -5.16 13.21 -10.50
N ASP A 5 -5.92 13.58 -9.46
CA ASP A 5 -5.46 14.54 -8.45
C ASP A 5 -4.27 13.98 -7.67
N ALA A 6 -4.33 12.69 -7.31
CA ALA A 6 -3.24 12.02 -6.59
C ALA A 6 -1.96 12.01 -7.44
N CYS A 7 -2.07 11.77 -8.75
CA CYS A 7 -0.93 11.81 -9.67
C CYS A 7 -0.31 13.20 -9.83
N ARG A 8 -1.13 14.26 -9.69
CA ARG A 8 -0.70 15.66 -9.82
C ARG A 8 -0.25 16.31 -8.51
N HIS A 9 -0.55 15.68 -7.38
CA HIS A 9 -0.17 16.17 -6.07
C HIS A 9 1.35 16.17 -5.89
N GLU A 10 1.92 17.24 -5.34
CA GLU A 10 3.37 17.45 -5.23
C GLU A 10 4.12 16.33 -4.46
N VAL A 11 3.52 15.81 -3.40
CA VAL A 11 4.03 14.68 -2.61
C VAL A 11 3.53 13.34 -3.13
N ILE A 12 2.21 13.13 -3.21
CA ILE A 12 1.64 11.82 -3.60
C ILE A 12 2.01 11.41 -5.03
N GLY A 13 2.11 12.37 -5.97
CA GLY A 13 2.54 12.09 -7.34
C GLY A 13 3.99 11.60 -7.41
N LYS A 14 4.89 12.13 -6.54
CA LYS A 14 6.26 11.61 -6.42
C LYS A 14 6.27 10.19 -5.85
N PHE A 15 5.41 9.91 -4.87
CA PHE A 15 5.26 8.56 -4.32
C PHE A 15 4.81 7.55 -5.36
N ILE A 16 3.77 7.89 -6.13
CA ILE A 16 3.28 7.03 -7.22
C ILE A 16 4.40 6.75 -8.22
N LYS A 17 5.14 7.77 -8.65
CA LYS A 17 6.27 7.60 -9.57
C LYS A 17 7.38 6.74 -8.96
N ARG A 18 7.79 6.99 -7.72
CA ARG A 18 8.80 6.18 -7.02
C ARG A 18 8.39 4.70 -7.00
N VAL A 19 7.16 4.38 -6.58
CA VAL A 19 6.68 3.00 -6.55
C VAL A 19 6.67 2.37 -7.95
N MET A 20 6.21 3.10 -8.97
CA MET A 20 6.16 2.59 -10.34
C MET A 20 7.55 2.34 -10.94
N PHE A 21 8.43 3.32 -10.86
CA PHE A 21 9.71 3.32 -11.59
C PHE A 21 10.88 2.76 -10.76
N ASP A 22 10.91 2.97 -9.45
CA ASP A 22 12.05 2.58 -8.62
C ASP A 22 11.82 1.24 -7.92
N GLU A 23 10.56 0.80 -7.79
CA GLU A 23 10.17 -0.44 -7.11
C GLU A 23 9.59 -1.47 -8.09
N LEU A 24 8.39 -1.24 -8.62
CA LEU A 24 7.68 -2.23 -9.45
C LEU A 24 8.43 -2.57 -10.74
N MET A 25 8.99 -1.57 -11.42
CA MET A 25 9.76 -1.80 -12.65
C MET A 25 10.95 -2.75 -12.44
N GLU A 26 11.58 -2.73 -11.27
CA GLU A 26 12.73 -3.57 -10.95
C GLU A 26 12.36 -5.06 -10.74
N THR A 27 11.06 -5.38 -10.67
CA THR A 27 10.55 -6.74 -10.44
C THR A 27 10.18 -7.48 -11.72
N LEU A 28 10.08 -6.78 -12.86
CA LEU A 28 9.65 -7.36 -14.13
C LEU A 28 10.85 -7.85 -14.96
N ASN A 29 10.60 -8.79 -15.87
CA ASN A 29 11.61 -9.40 -16.74
C ASN A 29 11.45 -8.91 -18.19
N LEU A 30 11.59 -7.60 -18.41
CA LEU A 30 11.51 -6.98 -19.73
C LEU A 30 12.64 -5.96 -19.89
N PRO A 31 13.00 -5.57 -21.14
CA PRO A 31 13.96 -4.49 -21.37
C PRO A 31 13.52 -3.20 -20.68
N LYS A 32 14.48 -2.49 -20.08
CA LYS A 32 14.21 -1.28 -19.27
C LYS A 32 13.43 -0.22 -20.04
N GLU A 33 13.73 -0.02 -21.31
CA GLU A 33 13.01 0.94 -22.16
C GLU A 33 11.54 0.55 -22.38
N GLU A 34 11.24 -0.74 -22.53
CA GLU A 34 9.87 -1.24 -22.66
C GLU A 34 9.09 -1.06 -21.36
N LEU A 35 9.72 -1.34 -20.22
CA LEU A 35 9.11 -1.14 -18.91
C LEU A 35 8.85 0.34 -18.62
N LYS A 36 9.81 1.20 -18.95
CA LYS A 36 9.66 2.65 -18.79
C LYS A 36 8.50 3.16 -19.64
N LYS A 37 8.44 2.75 -20.91
CA LYS A 37 7.33 3.09 -21.80
C LYS A 37 5.99 2.63 -21.24
N PHE A 38 5.92 1.39 -20.76
CA PHE A 38 4.69 0.86 -20.17
C PHE A 38 4.25 1.64 -18.92
N ALA A 39 5.19 1.99 -18.04
CA ALA A 39 4.91 2.79 -16.85
C ALA A 39 4.46 4.22 -17.22
N ASP A 40 5.06 4.84 -18.23
CA ASP A 40 4.65 6.14 -18.77
C ASP A 40 3.21 6.07 -19.35
N ASP A 41 2.88 5.04 -20.13
CA ASP A 41 1.54 4.82 -20.70
C ASP A 41 0.46 4.57 -19.61
N VAL A 42 0.82 3.94 -18.48
CA VAL A 42 -0.05 3.81 -17.30
C VAL A 42 -0.30 5.19 -16.66
N LEU A 43 0.77 5.97 -16.46
CA LEU A 43 0.67 7.28 -15.82
C LEU A 43 -0.13 8.28 -16.67
N GLU A 44 -0.05 8.19 -18.00
CA GLU A 44 -0.89 8.96 -18.93
C GLU A 44 -2.37 8.66 -18.72
N ARG A 45 -2.75 7.37 -18.65
CA ARG A 45 -4.14 6.96 -18.38
C ARG A 45 -4.64 7.44 -17.03
N PHE A 46 -3.81 7.38 -16.00
CA PHE A 46 -4.16 7.92 -14.68
C PHE A 46 -4.36 9.44 -14.68
N ASN A 47 -3.69 10.16 -15.60
CA ASN A 47 -3.81 11.60 -15.75
C ASN A 47 -4.91 12.05 -16.72
N ASN A 48 -5.69 11.13 -17.29
CA ASN A 48 -6.72 11.42 -18.28
C ASN A 48 -7.73 12.48 -17.73
N PRO A 49 -7.86 13.66 -18.38
CA PRO A 49 -8.70 14.74 -17.89
C PRO A 49 -10.21 14.46 -18.04
N PHE A 50 -10.59 13.42 -18.79
CA PHE A 50 -11.99 13.09 -19.09
C PHE A 50 -12.55 11.96 -18.22
N VAL A 51 -11.75 11.38 -17.32
CA VAL A 51 -12.17 10.26 -16.48
C VAL A 51 -11.84 10.53 -15.01
N ASP A 52 -12.88 10.50 -14.17
CA ASP A 52 -12.79 10.78 -12.75
C ASP A 52 -12.88 9.49 -11.92
N HIS A 53 -11.77 8.76 -11.87
CA HIS A 53 -11.66 7.54 -11.07
C HIS A 53 -11.56 7.87 -9.57
N GLN A 54 -12.62 7.58 -8.81
CA GLN A 54 -12.62 7.79 -7.36
C GLN A 54 -11.63 6.85 -6.66
N VAL A 55 -10.77 7.41 -5.80
CA VAL A 55 -9.77 6.60 -5.06
C VAL A 55 -10.43 5.64 -4.08
N THR A 56 -11.57 6.02 -3.49
CA THR A 56 -12.31 5.18 -2.54
C THR A 56 -12.93 3.96 -3.20
N SER A 57 -13.37 4.06 -4.47
CA SER A 57 -13.85 2.91 -5.24
C SER A 57 -12.77 1.86 -5.51
N ILE A 58 -11.49 2.23 -5.36
CA ILE A 58 -10.36 1.31 -5.54
C ILE A 58 -10.12 0.48 -4.27
N MET A 59 -10.50 0.98 -3.09
CA MET A 59 -10.22 0.36 -1.78
C MET A 59 -11.06 -0.88 -1.47
N LEU A 60 -12.09 -1.18 -2.26
CA LEU A 60 -12.86 -2.43 -2.13
C LEU A 60 -11.92 -3.65 -2.28
N ASN A 61 -11.95 -4.59 -1.35
CA ASN A 61 -11.15 -5.83 -1.37
C ASN A 61 -9.64 -5.55 -1.43
N SER A 62 -9.13 -4.66 -0.57
CA SER A 62 -7.72 -4.23 -0.61
C SER A 62 -6.75 -5.35 -0.25
N PHE A 63 -7.08 -6.22 0.71
CA PHE A 63 -6.19 -7.32 1.12
C PHE A 63 -5.95 -8.35 -0.01
N PRO A 64 -6.99 -8.94 -0.63
CA PRO A 64 -6.77 -9.85 -1.75
C PRO A 64 -6.18 -9.15 -2.99
N LYS A 65 -6.45 -7.85 -3.20
CA LYS A 65 -5.78 -7.07 -4.25
C LYS A 65 -4.28 -6.96 -3.97
N TYR A 66 -3.87 -6.62 -2.76
CA TYR A 66 -2.46 -6.53 -2.40
C TYR A 66 -1.77 -7.90 -2.52
N ALA A 67 -2.40 -8.96 -2.02
CA ALA A 67 -1.88 -10.33 -2.10
C ALA A 67 -1.60 -10.76 -3.55
N THR A 68 -2.44 -10.36 -4.49
CA THR A 68 -2.32 -10.77 -5.91
C THR A 68 -1.51 -9.80 -6.77
N ARG A 69 -1.48 -8.50 -6.45
CA ARG A 69 -0.90 -7.46 -7.31
C ARG A 69 0.43 -6.92 -6.82
N ASP A 70 0.62 -6.82 -5.51
CA ASP A 70 1.75 -6.11 -4.91
C ASP A 70 2.72 -7.04 -4.18
N LEU A 71 2.20 -8.04 -3.45
CA LEU A 71 3.00 -9.01 -2.71
C LEU A 71 4.03 -9.77 -3.60
N PRO A 72 3.70 -10.23 -4.82
CA PRO A 72 4.70 -10.81 -5.71
C PRO A 72 5.85 -9.84 -6.03
N GLY A 73 5.53 -8.55 -6.21
CA GLY A 73 6.51 -7.49 -6.41
C GLY A 73 7.39 -7.28 -5.19
N VAL A 74 6.82 -7.29 -3.98
CA VAL A 74 7.58 -7.21 -2.72
C VAL A 74 8.63 -8.32 -2.63
N LYS A 75 8.22 -9.56 -2.88
CA LYS A 75 9.10 -10.74 -2.77
C LYS A 75 10.20 -10.72 -3.84
N GLU A 76 9.86 -10.39 -5.08
CA GLU A 76 10.84 -10.35 -6.17
C GLU A 76 11.81 -9.16 -6.01
N TYR A 77 11.34 -8.00 -5.56
CA TYR A 77 12.21 -6.86 -5.26
C TYR A 77 13.21 -7.21 -4.16
N LEU A 78 12.73 -7.77 -3.04
CA LEU A 78 13.58 -8.22 -1.94
C LEU A 78 14.64 -9.22 -2.42
N LYS A 79 14.24 -10.20 -3.22
CA LYS A 79 15.15 -11.19 -3.80
C LYS A 79 16.22 -10.56 -4.70
N ARG A 80 15.87 -9.56 -5.52
CA ARG A 80 16.80 -8.93 -6.47
C ARG A 80 17.72 -7.90 -5.84
N LYS A 81 17.21 -7.14 -4.87
CA LYS A 81 17.89 -5.97 -4.30
C LYS A 81 18.44 -6.21 -2.90
N GLY A 82 18.02 -7.28 -2.23
CA GLY A 82 18.39 -7.59 -0.85
C GLY A 82 17.76 -6.67 0.19
N VAL A 83 16.86 -5.77 -0.22
CA VAL A 83 16.16 -4.81 0.64
C VAL A 83 14.67 -4.77 0.29
N LEU A 84 13.81 -4.40 1.23
CA LEU A 84 12.37 -4.28 1.00
C LEU A 84 12.03 -3.05 0.14
N PRO A 85 11.02 -3.13 -0.75
CA PRO A 85 10.50 -1.97 -1.47
C PRO A 85 9.64 -1.12 -0.52
N GLU A 86 10.25 -0.05 -0.03
CA GLU A 86 9.70 0.83 1.00
C GLU A 86 8.30 1.37 0.69
N GLY A 87 8.02 1.73 -0.56
CA GLY A 87 6.74 2.26 -0.97
C GLY A 87 5.63 1.20 -1.00
N LEU A 88 5.91 -0.01 -1.49
CA LEU A 88 4.97 -1.13 -1.40
C LEU A 88 4.68 -1.51 0.06
N VAL A 89 5.70 -1.55 0.92
CA VAL A 89 5.52 -1.84 2.36
C VAL A 89 4.71 -0.75 3.06
N LEU A 90 4.94 0.53 2.74
CA LEU A 90 4.09 1.62 3.19
C LEU A 90 2.65 1.45 2.69
N GLY A 91 2.46 0.98 1.46
CA GLY A 91 1.14 0.65 0.91
C GLY A 91 0.38 -0.38 1.76
N LEU A 92 1.04 -1.46 2.18
CA LEU A 92 0.44 -2.46 3.08
C LEU A 92 0.07 -1.86 4.45
N ALA A 93 0.99 -1.10 5.05
CA ALA A 93 0.72 -0.41 6.31
C ALA A 93 -0.46 0.57 6.19
N ALA A 94 -0.55 1.30 5.08
CA ALA A 94 -1.63 2.23 4.79
C ALA A 94 -2.99 1.51 4.65
N ILE A 95 -3.03 0.33 4.01
CA ILE A 95 -4.23 -0.51 3.95
C ILE A 95 -4.66 -0.92 5.37
N ILE A 96 -3.74 -1.43 6.19
CA ILE A 96 -4.05 -1.85 7.57
C ILE A 96 -4.61 -0.67 8.39
N VAL A 97 -4.01 0.52 8.28
CA VAL A 97 -4.50 1.75 8.95
C VAL A 97 -5.85 2.19 8.40
N TYR A 98 -6.08 2.14 7.09
CA TYR A 98 -7.37 2.49 6.50
C TYR A 98 -8.50 1.65 7.10
N TYR A 99 -8.24 0.37 7.40
CA TYR A 99 -9.22 -0.54 7.97
C TYR A 99 -9.53 -0.28 9.46
N LYS A 100 -8.75 0.58 10.13
CA LYS A 100 -9.12 1.13 11.45
C LYS A 100 -10.39 1.97 11.41
N GLY A 101 -10.75 2.50 10.24
CA GLY A 101 -11.86 3.44 10.06
C GLY A 101 -11.53 4.85 10.55
N GLY A 102 -12.56 5.60 10.95
CA GLY A 102 -12.45 6.99 11.38
C GLY A 102 -12.90 7.99 10.32
N LYS A 103 -12.36 9.21 10.35
CA LYS A 103 -12.69 10.28 9.41
C LYS A 103 -11.44 10.79 8.72
N ARG A 104 -11.58 11.04 7.43
CA ARG A 104 -10.58 11.72 6.61
C ARG A 104 -10.48 13.20 7.00
N ALA A 105 -9.42 13.86 6.54
CA ALA A 105 -9.22 15.29 6.76
C ALA A 105 -10.34 16.17 6.20
N ASP A 106 -11.04 15.71 5.16
CA ASP A 106 -12.21 16.38 4.58
C ASP A 106 -13.54 16.03 5.30
N GLY A 107 -13.47 15.33 6.44
CA GLY A 107 -14.61 14.96 7.28
C GLY A 107 -15.39 13.73 6.82
N VAL A 108 -15.04 13.17 5.65
CA VAL A 108 -15.69 11.97 5.10
C VAL A 108 -15.29 10.74 5.91
N GLU A 109 -16.27 9.89 6.23
CA GLU A 109 -16.03 8.63 6.94
C GLU A 109 -15.21 7.66 6.10
N ILE A 110 -14.29 6.98 6.77
CA ILE A 110 -13.54 5.88 6.19
C ILE A 110 -14.38 4.62 6.38
N VAL A 111 -14.85 4.08 5.25
CA VAL A 111 -15.66 2.86 5.20
C VAL A 111 -14.86 1.78 4.45
N PRO A 112 -14.10 0.93 5.14
CA PRO A 112 -13.43 -0.20 4.53
C PRO A 112 -14.44 -1.27 4.13
N ASN A 113 -14.13 -2.01 3.08
CA ASN A 113 -15.01 -3.04 2.56
C ASN A 113 -14.17 -4.19 2.00
N ASP A 114 -14.30 -5.35 2.62
CA ASP A 114 -13.59 -6.59 2.31
C ASP A 114 -14.40 -7.77 2.87
N ALA A 115 -13.85 -8.99 2.77
CA ALA A 115 -14.47 -10.18 3.37
C ALA A 115 -14.79 -9.95 4.87
N GLN A 116 -15.93 -10.48 5.33
CA GLN A 116 -16.43 -10.24 6.69
C GLN A 116 -15.43 -10.71 7.76
N GLU A 117 -14.73 -11.80 7.48
CA GLU A 117 -13.70 -12.38 8.34
C GLU A 117 -12.52 -11.44 8.52
N ILE A 118 -12.05 -10.81 7.43
CA ILE A 118 -10.97 -9.81 7.45
C ILE A 118 -11.41 -8.58 8.24
N MET A 119 -12.64 -8.11 8.00
CA MET A 119 -13.21 -6.96 8.70
C MET A 119 -13.34 -7.21 10.20
N ALA A 120 -13.83 -8.39 10.60
CA ALA A 120 -13.98 -8.78 12.00
C ALA A 120 -12.62 -8.92 12.70
N MET A 121 -11.64 -9.57 12.03
CA MET A 121 -10.28 -9.70 12.55
C MET A 121 -9.65 -8.34 12.81
N LEU A 122 -9.64 -7.44 11.82
CA LEU A 122 -9.02 -6.13 11.95
C LEU A 122 -9.72 -5.26 13.00
N THR A 123 -11.06 -5.33 13.09
CA THR A 123 -11.81 -4.63 14.15
C THR A 123 -11.37 -5.11 15.54
N SER A 124 -11.25 -6.42 15.73
CA SER A 124 -10.79 -7.00 17.00
C SER A 124 -9.36 -6.56 17.34
N LEU A 125 -8.43 -6.69 16.40
CA LEU A 125 -7.01 -6.35 16.59
C LEU A 125 -6.80 -4.85 16.84
N TRP A 126 -7.57 -3.97 16.18
CA TRP A 126 -7.50 -2.54 16.45
C TRP A 126 -8.02 -2.17 17.85
N ASN A 127 -8.99 -2.92 18.39
CA ASN A 127 -9.49 -2.73 19.75
C ASN A 127 -8.53 -3.26 20.83
N ASP A 128 -7.71 -4.26 20.52
CA ASP A 128 -6.63 -4.75 21.39
C ASP A 128 -5.53 -3.68 21.63
N GLY A 129 -5.30 -2.81 20.65
CA GLY A 129 -4.41 -1.65 20.77
C GLY A 129 -2.92 -1.95 20.61
N SER A 130 -2.52 -3.21 20.49
CA SER A 130 -1.13 -3.60 20.21
C SER A 130 -0.86 -3.62 18.69
N VAL A 131 -0.06 -2.66 18.21
CA VAL A 131 0.36 -2.61 16.79
C VAL A 131 1.20 -3.83 16.41
N GLU A 132 2.03 -4.33 17.32
CA GLU A 132 2.84 -5.52 17.07
C GLU A 132 1.96 -6.76 16.89
N ASN A 133 0.98 -6.96 17.77
CA ASN A 133 0.01 -8.06 17.67
C ASN A 133 -0.81 -7.94 16.38
N LEU A 134 -1.35 -6.74 16.11
CA LEU A 134 -2.07 -6.44 14.88
C LEU A 134 -1.28 -6.86 13.63
N VAL A 135 -0.02 -6.42 13.50
CA VAL A 135 0.78 -6.73 12.32
C VAL A 135 1.11 -8.21 12.25
N LYS A 136 1.59 -8.82 13.33
CA LYS A 136 1.98 -10.24 13.32
C LYS A 136 0.81 -11.15 13.01
N THR A 137 -0.37 -10.88 13.57
CA THR A 137 -1.58 -11.65 13.27
C THR A 137 -2.04 -11.46 11.83
N VAL A 138 -2.09 -10.22 11.34
CA VAL A 138 -2.47 -9.94 9.95
C VAL A 138 -1.53 -10.64 8.98
N LEU A 139 -0.21 -10.55 9.20
CA LEU A 139 0.80 -11.16 8.32
C LEU A 139 0.80 -12.71 8.38
N ALA A 140 0.35 -13.30 9.49
CA ALA A 140 0.25 -14.74 9.65
C ALA A 140 -1.00 -15.36 9.00
N ASP A 141 -1.97 -14.54 8.57
CA ASP A 141 -3.24 -15.05 8.03
C ASP A 141 -3.06 -15.64 6.62
N THR A 142 -2.84 -16.96 6.58
CA THR A 142 -2.66 -17.71 5.33
C THR A 142 -3.91 -17.74 4.46
N SER A 143 -5.11 -17.41 5.00
CA SER A 143 -6.32 -17.31 4.17
C SER A 143 -6.28 -16.08 3.25
N ILE A 144 -5.57 -15.03 3.66
CA ILE A 144 -5.35 -13.82 2.86
C ILE A 144 -4.16 -14.02 1.92
N TRP A 145 -3.03 -14.47 2.47
CA TRP A 145 -1.74 -14.41 1.79
C TRP A 145 -1.34 -15.73 1.10
N GLY A 146 -1.94 -16.85 1.48
CA GLY A 146 -1.52 -18.20 1.08
C GLY A 146 -0.24 -18.70 1.77
N GLU A 147 0.42 -17.85 2.57
CA GLU A 147 1.65 -18.16 3.32
C GLU A 147 1.74 -17.26 4.57
N ASP A 148 2.60 -17.61 5.53
CA ASP A 148 2.90 -16.73 6.68
C ASP A 148 3.94 -15.69 6.26
N LEU A 149 3.52 -14.43 6.14
CA LEU A 149 4.38 -13.32 5.73
C LEU A 149 5.38 -12.89 6.82
N ASN A 150 5.23 -13.33 8.07
CA ASN A 150 6.23 -13.10 9.11
C ASN A 150 7.55 -13.81 8.81
N THR A 151 7.54 -14.79 7.90
CA THR A 151 8.76 -15.46 7.41
C THR A 151 9.59 -14.56 6.49
N ILE A 152 9.03 -13.47 5.96
CA ILE A 152 9.75 -12.48 5.15
C ILE A 152 10.55 -11.57 6.08
N SER A 153 11.87 -11.74 6.09
CA SER A 153 12.79 -11.01 6.96
C SER A 153 12.59 -9.49 6.88
N GLY A 154 12.38 -8.85 8.03
CA GLY A 154 12.21 -7.40 8.17
C GLY A 154 10.84 -6.85 7.78
N LEU A 155 9.94 -7.65 7.19
CA LEU A 155 8.65 -7.14 6.72
C LEU A 155 7.77 -6.67 7.88
N ALA A 156 7.60 -7.50 8.91
CA ALA A 156 6.77 -7.17 10.08
C ALA A 156 7.25 -5.88 10.76
N ASP A 157 8.55 -5.78 11.04
CA ASP A 157 9.15 -4.61 11.67
C ASP A 157 8.93 -3.34 10.84
N ARG A 158 9.03 -3.45 9.51
CA ARG A 158 8.86 -2.31 8.62
C ARG A 158 7.39 -1.87 8.50
N VAL A 159 6.46 -2.82 8.49
CA VAL A 159 5.02 -2.50 8.54
C VAL A 159 4.67 -1.85 9.88
N ILE A 160 5.16 -2.38 11.01
CA ILE A 160 4.98 -1.79 12.35
C ILE A 160 5.49 -0.35 12.38
N TYR A 161 6.71 -0.12 11.87
CA TYR A 161 7.28 1.22 11.76
C TYR A 161 6.35 2.18 11.03
N TYR A 162 5.85 1.79 9.85
CA TYR A 162 5.00 2.66 9.05
C TYR A 162 3.63 2.91 9.69
N ILE A 163 3.02 1.88 10.29
CA ILE A 163 1.76 2.05 11.04
C ILE A 163 1.96 3.05 12.19
N ASN A 164 3.04 2.93 12.96
CA ASN A 164 3.33 3.85 14.06
C ASN A 164 3.57 5.28 13.54
N LYS A 165 4.35 5.44 12.47
CA LYS A 165 4.63 6.75 11.87
C LYS A 165 3.37 7.41 11.32
N ILE A 166 2.49 6.64 10.66
CA ILE A 166 1.19 7.14 10.19
C ILE A 166 0.33 7.62 11.37
N GLN A 167 0.34 6.88 12.48
CA GLN A 167 -0.44 7.25 13.67
C GLN A 167 0.11 8.49 14.39
N SER A 168 1.44 8.67 14.43
CA SER A 168 2.07 9.78 15.15
C SER A 168 2.17 11.07 14.33
N GLU A 169 2.46 10.95 13.03
CA GLU A 169 2.78 12.10 12.16
C GLU A 169 1.74 12.30 11.04
N GLY A 170 0.87 11.32 10.81
CA GLY A 170 -0.11 11.34 9.73
C GLY A 170 0.42 10.78 8.42
N MET A 171 -0.51 10.36 7.56
CA MET A 171 -0.21 9.72 6.27
C MET A 171 0.61 10.62 5.34
N LEU A 172 0.22 11.89 5.17
CA LEU A 172 0.89 12.78 4.21
C LEU A 172 2.34 13.05 4.61
N GLN A 173 2.61 13.25 5.90
CA GLN A 173 3.98 13.45 6.40
C GLN A 173 4.81 12.18 6.23
N THR A 174 4.24 11.01 6.50
CA THR A 174 4.91 9.72 6.28
C THR A 174 5.33 9.54 4.82
N VAL A 175 4.44 9.86 3.87
CA VAL A 175 4.76 9.79 2.44
C VAL A 175 5.81 10.83 2.07
N LYS A 176 5.72 12.05 2.62
CA LYS A 176 6.68 13.13 2.36
C LYS A 176 8.09 12.74 2.78
N ASP A 177 8.26 12.12 3.94
CA ASP A 177 9.57 11.67 4.41
C ASP A 177 10.15 10.53 3.57
N LEU A 178 9.28 9.72 2.96
CA LEU A 178 9.72 8.67 2.05
C LEU A 178 10.18 9.23 0.70
N VAL A 179 9.55 10.30 0.19
CA VAL A 179 9.84 10.84 -1.17
C VAL A 179 10.62 12.15 -1.17
N GLY A 180 10.97 12.65 0.01
CA GLY A 180 11.67 13.90 0.26
C GLY A 180 13.17 13.79 0.13
#